data_AF-A0AAW6EGU0-F1
#
_entry.id   AF-A0AAW6EGU0-F1
#
_cell.length_a   1.000
_cell.length_b   1.000
_cell.length_c   1.000
_cell.angle_alpha   90.00
_cell.angle_beta   90.00
_cell.angle_gamma   90.00
#
_symmetry.space_group_name_H-M   'P 1'
#
loop_
_entity.id
_entity.type
_entity.pdbx_description
1 polymer ?
#
loop_
_entity_poly.entity_id
_entity_poly.type
_entity_poly.pdbx_seq_one_letter_code
_entity_poly.pdbx_strand_id
1 'polypeptide(L)'
;MGKDRKERISDDTFSITMELERPLIIDQINKHTEQKEKELRRKNIKRKILITIAIILGISFLGFFIWIGNTYEPGTLAKEALISDKNVEVKIDKNIVFTPKNKDVTKGFIFYPGAKINPEAYAPICKEIAEAGYEVVILKMPLNIAFLGENEASKVMKEYKNITHWVVGGHSLGGVVASSFAAENNLVDGVVLLSSYPMTDKLKNMTKDVVSIWGSKDGVVNFESLIDSKKDLPNNTTYVEIEGANHSYFGDYGLQNGDNEALISEKEQINKTAKSIIKFLKEIN
;
A
#
# COMPACT_ATOMS: atom_id res chain seq x y z
N MET A 1 65.94 -75.64 -53.90
CA MET A 1 64.46 -75.77 -53.83
C MET A 1 64.05 -75.16 -52.50
N GLY A 2 63.30 -74.08 -52.35
CA GLY A 2 62.38 -73.35 -53.22
C GLY A 2 61.24 -72.88 -52.31
N LYS A 3 60.90 -71.58 -52.36
CA LYS A 3 59.59 -70.99 -51.98
C LYS A 3 59.19 -71.13 -50.48
N ASP A 4 58.65 -70.16 -49.75
CA ASP A 4 57.93 -68.94 -50.06
C ASP A 4 58.16 -67.93 -48.92
N ARG A 5 58.67 -66.74 -49.25
CA ARG A 5 58.39 -65.51 -48.50
C ARG A 5 57.32 -64.79 -49.28
N LYS A 6 56.09 -64.78 -48.76
CA LYS A 6 55.13 -63.67 -48.86
C LYS A 6 53.85 -64.09 -48.16
N GLU A 7 53.14 -63.10 -47.64
CA GLU A 7 51.85 -63.18 -46.93
C GLU A 7 51.91 -63.59 -45.45
N ARG A 8 52.34 -62.63 -44.62
CA ARG A 8 51.72 -62.39 -43.30
C ARG A 8 52.25 -61.08 -42.68
N ILE A 9 52.05 -59.96 -43.36
CA ILE A 9 52.28 -58.62 -42.77
C ILE A 9 51.00 -57.77 -42.81
N SER A 10 50.06 -58.10 -43.71
CA SER A 10 48.74 -57.47 -43.80
C SER A 10 47.87 -57.69 -42.55
N ASP A 11 47.76 -58.93 -42.08
CA ASP A 11 46.74 -59.30 -41.08
C ASP A 11 47.14 -59.00 -39.63
N ASP A 12 48.44 -58.99 -39.33
CA ASP A 12 48.97 -58.61 -38.02
C ASP A 12 48.87 -57.09 -37.80
N THR A 13 49.05 -56.29 -38.85
CA THR A 13 48.94 -54.83 -38.74
C THR A 13 47.50 -54.43 -38.38
N PHE A 14 46.49 -55.09 -38.97
CA PHE A 14 45.08 -54.84 -38.69
C PHE A 14 44.68 -55.23 -37.26
N SER A 15 45.20 -56.37 -36.78
CA SER A 15 44.96 -56.87 -35.41
C SER A 15 45.63 -55.97 -34.36
N ILE A 16 46.87 -55.53 -34.61
CA ILE A 16 47.60 -54.59 -33.76
C ILE A 16 46.93 -53.21 -33.76
N THR A 17 46.46 -52.70 -34.91
CA THR A 17 45.69 -51.44 -34.96
C THR A 17 44.38 -51.54 -34.18
N MET A 18 43.66 -52.67 -34.26
CA MET A 18 42.45 -52.89 -33.47
C MET A 18 42.73 -52.98 -31.96
N GLU A 19 43.83 -53.62 -31.54
CA GLU A 19 44.23 -53.68 -30.13
C GLU A 19 44.65 -52.31 -29.59
N LEU A 20 45.31 -51.48 -30.40
CA LEU A 20 45.70 -50.12 -30.04
C LEU A 20 44.52 -49.12 -30.07
N GLU A 21 43.48 -49.37 -30.87
CA GLU A 21 42.27 -48.54 -30.93
C GLU A 21 41.25 -48.82 -29.81
N ARG A 22 41.18 -50.06 -29.29
CA ARG A 22 40.31 -50.41 -28.16
C ARG A 22 40.42 -49.47 -26.95
N PRO A 23 41.61 -49.15 -26.40
CA PRO A 23 41.72 -48.23 -25.28
C PRO A 23 41.26 -46.81 -25.62
N LEU A 24 41.46 -46.34 -26.87
CA LEU A 24 40.96 -45.05 -27.33
C LEU A 24 39.42 -45.00 -27.39
N ILE A 25 38.79 -46.09 -27.83
CA ILE A 25 37.32 -46.21 -27.85
C ILE A 25 36.76 -46.23 -26.42
N ILE A 26 37.40 -46.97 -25.50
CA ILE A 26 37.01 -47.01 -24.08
C ILE A 26 37.14 -45.62 -23.44
N ASP A 27 38.22 -44.89 -23.71
CA ASP A 27 38.41 -43.53 -23.23
C ASP A 27 37.36 -42.55 -23.79
N GLN A 28 36.97 -42.69 -25.06
CA GLN A 28 35.90 -41.89 -25.65
C GLN A 28 34.54 -42.20 -25.01
N ILE A 29 34.22 -43.48 -24.76
CA ILE A 29 32.99 -43.90 -24.08
C ILE A 29 32.97 -43.37 -22.64
N ASN A 30 34.09 -43.47 -21.92
CA ASN A 30 34.22 -42.97 -20.56
C ASN A 30 34.05 -41.45 -20.50
N LYS A 31 34.72 -40.70 -21.39
CA LYS A 31 34.56 -39.23 -21.49
C LYS A 31 33.12 -38.83 -21.82
N HIS A 32 32.47 -39.54 -22.74
CA HIS A 32 31.09 -39.25 -23.12
C HIS A 32 30.10 -39.60 -21.99
N THR A 33 30.36 -40.68 -21.25
CA THR A 33 29.57 -41.09 -20.08
C THR A 33 29.74 -40.09 -18.94
N GLU A 34 30.96 -39.66 -18.65
CA GLU A 34 31.23 -38.59 -17.68
C GLU A 34 30.56 -37.27 -18.06
N GLN A 35 30.58 -36.90 -19.35
CA GLN A 35 29.91 -35.69 -19.83
C GLN A 35 28.40 -35.77 -19.63
N LYS A 36 27.77 -36.90 -19.99
CA LYS A 36 26.34 -37.15 -19.74
C LYS A 36 26.00 -37.12 -18.26
N GLU A 37 26.83 -37.72 -17.39
CA GLU A 37 26.62 -37.66 -15.95
C GLU A 37 26.75 -36.23 -15.40
N LYS A 38 27.76 -35.47 -15.84
CA LYS A 38 27.94 -34.06 -15.47
C LYS A 38 26.74 -33.22 -15.92
N GLU A 39 26.21 -33.46 -17.11
CA GLU A 39 25.03 -32.79 -17.64
C GLU A 39 23.76 -33.15 -16.84
N LEU A 40 23.55 -34.43 -16.55
CA LEU A 40 22.42 -34.92 -15.76
C LEU A 40 22.47 -34.37 -14.33
N ARG A 41 23.66 -34.36 -13.70
CA ARG A 41 23.89 -33.74 -12.38
C ARG A 41 23.59 -32.24 -12.41
N ARG A 42 24.07 -31.50 -13.42
CA ARG A 42 23.76 -30.06 -13.61
C ARG A 42 22.26 -29.83 -13.77
N LYS A 43 21.56 -30.64 -14.56
CA LYS A 43 20.11 -30.54 -14.77
C LYS A 43 19.33 -30.82 -13.47
N ASN A 44 19.75 -31.82 -12.69
CA ASN A 44 19.16 -32.14 -11.39
C ASN A 44 19.41 -31.04 -10.34
N ILE A 45 20.61 -30.45 -10.30
CA ILE A 45 20.92 -29.32 -9.43
C ILE A 45 20.06 -28.09 -9.80
N LYS A 46 19.98 -27.74 -11.10
CA LYS A 46 19.11 -26.65 -11.58
C LYS A 46 17.64 -26.89 -11.21
N ARG A 47 17.13 -28.11 -11.38
CA ARG A 47 15.76 -28.47 -10.98
C ARG A 47 15.55 -28.32 -9.47
N LYS A 48 16.49 -28.77 -8.65
CA LYS A 48 16.42 -28.61 -7.19
C LYS A 48 16.42 -27.13 -6.79
N ILE A 49 17.30 -26.31 -7.37
CA ILE A 49 17.34 -24.87 -7.13
C ILE A 49 16.00 -24.21 -7.51
N LEU A 50 15.44 -24.53 -8.68
CA LEU A 50 14.14 -24.00 -9.11
C LEU A 50 13.00 -24.39 -8.15
N ILE A 51 12.98 -25.65 -7.69
CA ILE A 51 12.00 -26.12 -6.70
C ILE A 51 12.16 -25.36 -5.38
N THR A 52 13.39 -25.20 -4.89
CA THR A 52 13.67 -24.46 -3.65
C THR A 52 13.25 -23.00 -3.77
N ILE A 53 13.56 -22.33 -4.88
CA ILE A 53 13.11 -20.94 -5.14
C ILE A 53 11.58 -20.88 -5.15
N ALA A 54 10.91 -21.81 -5.83
CA ALA A 54 9.44 -21.85 -5.87
C ALA A 54 8.81 -22.07 -4.49
N ILE A 55 9.41 -22.91 -3.64
CA ILE A 55 8.96 -23.12 -2.26
C ILE A 55 9.15 -21.86 -1.42
N ILE A 56 10.32 -21.22 -1.51
CA ILE A 56 10.60 -19.96 -0.79
C ILE A 56 9.62 -18.87 -1.23
N LEU A 57 9.36 -18.73 -2.53
CA LEU A 57 8.37 -17.79 -3.05
C LEU A 57 6.97 -18.15 -2.55
N GLY A 58 6.60 -19.42 -2.52
CA GLY A 58 5.31 -19.87 -1.98
C GLY A 58 5.14 -19.54 -0.48
N ILE A 59 6.17 -19.75 0.33
CA ILE A 59 6.16 -19.41 1.76
C ILE A 59 6.14 -17.89 1.97
N SER A 60 6.95 -17.15 1.21
CA SER A 60 6.97 -15.68 1.26
C SER A 60 5.64 -15.09 0.82
N PHE A 61 5.01 -15.66 -0.20
CA PHE A 61 3.68 -15.27 -0.67
C PHE A 61 2.66 -15.55 0.43
N LEU A 62 2.63 -16.76 1.00
CA LEU A 62 1.71 -17.10 2.09
C LEU A 62 1.92 -16.20 3.33
N GLY A 63 3.16 -15.92 3.72
CA GLY A 63 3.49 -14.99 4.79
C GLY A 63 3.05 -13.56 4.50
N PHE A 64 3.19 -13.10 3.25
CA PHE A 64 2.68 -11.81 2.79
C PHE A 64 1.15 -11.73 2.86
N PHE A 65 0.42 -12.78 2.46
CA PHE A 65 -1.05 -12.81 2.60
C PHE A 65 -1.52 -12.82 4.05
N ILE A 66 -0.86 -13.57 4.92
CA ILE A 66 -1.14 -13.55 6.36
C ILE A 66 -0.86 -12.16 6.96
N TRP A 67 0.25 -11.54 6.55
CA TRP A 67 0.62 -10.20 7.00
C TRP A 67 -0.33 -9.10 6.51
N ILE A 68 -0.83 -9.20 5.26
CA ILE A 68 -1.88 -8.31 4.73
C ILE A 68 -3.19 -8.50 5.48
N GLY A 69 -3.56 -9.74 5.81
CA GLY A 69 -4.82 -10.05 6.48
C GLY A 69 -4.88 -9.56 7.94
N ASN A 70 -3.76 -9.21 8.56
CA ASN A 70 -3.74 -8.70 9.93
C ASN A 70 -3.86 -7.17 9.93
N THR A 71 -5.08 -6.66 10.00
CA THR A 71 -5.44 -5.24 10.07
C THR A 71 -5.88 -4.81 11.47
N TYR A 72 -5.74 -3.53 11.76
CA TYR A 72 -6.31 -2.95 12.97
C TYR A 72 -7.83 -2.86 12.82
N GLU A 73 -8.55 -3.49 13.74
CA GLU A 73 -10.01 -3.57 13.75
C GLU A 73 -10.66 -2.35 14.40
N PRO A 74 -11.88 -1.97 14.00
CA PRO A 74 -12.57 -0.82 14.58
C PRO A 74 -12.93 -1.10 16.05
N GLY A 75 -12.67 -0.10 16.89
CA GLY A 75 -13.07 -0.11 18.28
C GLY A 75 -14.56 0.20 18.48
N THR A 76 -14.91 0.58 19.71
CA THR A 76 -16.31 0.78 20.11
C THR A 76 -16.90 2.08 19.56
N LEU A 77 -16.15 3.19 19.62
CA LEU A 77 -16.59 4.48 19.11
C LEU A 77 -16.85 4.41 17.59
N ALA A 78 -15.99 3.70 16.86
CA ALA A 78 -16.13 3.45 15.44
C ALA A 78 -17.41 2.67 15.14
N LYS A 79 -17.67 1.57 15.85
CA LYS A 79 -18.89 0.78 15.68
C LYS A 79 -20.16 1.58 15.99
N GLU A 80 -20.14 2.40 17.02
CA GLU A 80 -21.24 3.29 17.37
C GLU A 80 -21.47 4.37 16.30
N ALA A 81 -20.39 4.94 15.76
CA ALA A 81 -20.46 5.95 14.71
C ALA A 81 -20.99 5.40 13.37
N LEU A 82 -20.95 4.09 13.14
CA LEU A 82 -21.51 3.46 11.93
C LEU A 82 -23.05 3.34 11.96
N ILE A 83 -23.69 3.66 13.08
CA ILE A 83 -25.15 3.57 13.21
C ILE A 83 -25.79 4.90 12.78
N SER A 84 -26.74 4.81 11.86
CA SER A 84 -27.59 5.94 11.45
C SER A 84 -28.39 6.50 12.63
N ASP A 85 -28.57 7.82 12.69
CA ASP A 85 -29.39 8.48 13.71
C ASP A 85 -30.27 9.58 13.10
N LYS A 86 -30.80 10.48 13.94
CA LYS A 86 -31.69 11.57 13.52
C LYS A 86 -31.01 12.63 12.65
N ASN A 87 -29.69 12.77 12.73
CA ASN A 87 -28.89 13.80 12.08
C ASN A 87 -28.16 13.28 10.85
N VAL A 88 -27.67 12.03 10.88
CA VAL A 88 -26.83 11.45 9.83
C VAL A 88 -27.37 10.09 9.41
N GLU A 89 -27.51 9.89 8.10
CA GLU A 89 -27.67 8.57 7.48
C GLU A 89 -26.29 7.97 7.21
N VAL A 90 -26.08 6.72 7.62
CA VAL A 90 -24.86 5.96 7.36
C VAL A 90 -25.18 4.81 6.42
N LYS A 91 -24.48 4.72 5.29
CA LYS A 91 -24.57 3.61 4.33
C LYS A 91 -23.21 2.94 4.20
N ILE A 92 -23.21 1.61 4.27
CA ILE A 92 -22.00 0.78 4.18
C ILE A 92 -22.17 -0.15 2.99
N ASP A 93 -21.49 0.15 1.88
CA ASP A 93 -21.48 -0.66 0.67
C ASP A 93 -20.04 -0.87 0.16
N LYS A 94 -19.77 -0.55 -1.12
CA LYS A 94 -18.46 -0.28 -1.68
C LYS A 94 -17.65 0.71 -0.86
N ASN A 95 -18.28 1.76 -0.31
CA ASN A 95 -17.67 2.75 0.57
C ASN A 95 -18.50 2.93 1.84
N ILE A 96 -18.02 3.72 2.80
CA ILE A 96 -18.80 4.13 3.97
C ILE A 96 -19.19 5.58 3.79
N VAL A 97 -20.49 5.84 3.69
CA VAL A 97 -21.04 7.16 3.38
C VAL A 97 -21.80 7.67 4.60
N PHE A 98 -21.56 8.92 4.96
CA PHE A 98 -22.26 9.67 6.00
C PHE A 98 -22.93 10.87 5.34
N THR A 99 -24.26 10.80 5.22
CA THR A 99 -25.08 11.82 4.56
C THR A 99 -25.87 12.61 5.63
N PRO A 100 -25.68 13.93 5.72
CA PRO A 100 -26.48 14.78 6.60
C PRO A 100 -27.97 14.73 6.23
N LYS A 101 -28.85 14.53 7.21
CA LYS A 101 -30.31 14.54 7.01
C LYS A 101 -30.86 15.97 7.00
N ASN A 102 -31.89 16.20 6.19
CA ASN A 102 -32.66 17.46 6.13
C ASN A 102 -31.82 18.71 5.81
N LYS A 103 -30.74 18.54 5.03
CA LYS A 103 -29.88 19.64 4.56
C LYS A 103 -29.60 19.46 3.07
N ASP A 104 -29.58 20.57 2.34
CA ASP A 104 -28.98 20.58 1.00
C ASP A 104 -27.46 20.64 1.18
N VAL A 105 -26.78 19.62 0.68
CA VAL A 105 -25.34 19.46 0.84
C VAL A 105 -24.66 19.74 -0.50
N THR A 106 -23.77 20.72 -0.51
CA THR A 106 -22.99 21.13 -1.70
C THR A 106 -21.49 20.97 -1.53
N LYS A 107 -21.02 20.65 -0.31
CA LYS A 107 -19.61 20.43 0.00
C LYS A 107 -19.42 19.00 0.52
N GLY A 108 -18.39 18.33 0.03
CA GLY A 108 -18.09 16.95 0.38
C GLY A 108 -16.65 16.75 0.81
N PHE A 109 -16.44 15.73 1.63
CA PHE A 109 -15.14 15.29 2.12
C PHE A 109 -14.94 13.80 1.84
N ILE A 110 -13.88 13.46 1.11
CA ILE A 110 -13.51 12.06 0.83
C ILE A 110 -12.27 11.70 1.65
N PHE A 111 -12.38 10.63 2.44
CA PHE A 111 -11.36 10.19 3.36
C PHE A 111 -10.67 8.90 2.88
N TYR A 112 -9.35 8.95 2.76
CA TYR A 112 -8.47 7.83 2.49
C TYR A 112 -7.93 7.25 3.82
N PRO A 113 -8.25 5.99 4.15
CA PRO A 113 -7.78 5.36 5.38
C PRO A 113 -6.28 5.07 5.34
N GLY A 114 -5.67 5.02 6.53
CA GLY A 114 -4.27 4.63 6.70
C GLY A 114 -4.02 3.15 6.36
N ALA A 115 -2.74 2.82 6.14
CA ALA A 115 -2.34 1.46 5.77
C ALA A 115 -2.71 0.45 6.86
N LYS A 116 -3.30 -0.69 6.45
CA LYS A 116 -3.68 -1.79 7.35
C LYS A 116 -4.67 -1.42 8.46
N ILE A 117 -5.39 -0.32 8.32
CA ILE A 117 -6.44 0.08 9.27
C ILE A 117 -7.79 -0.15 8.58
N ASN A 118 -8.69 -0.84 9.26
CA ASN A 118 -10.03 -1.09 8.77
C ASN A 118 -10.75 0.29 8.57
N PRO A 119 -11.30 0.62 7.39
CA PRO A 119 -11.86 1.95 7.09
C PRO A 119 -12.91 2.42 8.10
N GLU A 120 -13.68 1.48 8.63
CA GLU A 120 -14.67 1.63 9.69
C GLU A 120 -14.12 2.36 10.93
N ALA A 121 -12.82 2.23 11.23
CA ALA A 121 -12.16 2.89 12.36
C ALA A 121 -12.21 4.44 12.29
N TYR A 122 -12.34 5.02 11.10
CA TYR A 122 -12.41 6.47 10.90
C TYR A 122 -13.84 7.02 10.95
N ALA A 123 -14.84 6.15 11.16
CA ALA A 123 -16.25 6.54 11.28
C ALA A 123 -16.50 7.67 12.30
N PRO A 124 -15.85 7.73 13.48
CA PRO A 124 -16.14 8.78 14.47
C PRO A 124 -15.86 10.19 13.94
N ILE A 125 -14.66 10.41 13.35
CA ILE A 125 -14.31 11.72 12.77
C ILE A 125 -15.23 12.05 11.60
N CYS A 126 -15.50 11.07 10.74
CA CYS A 126 -16.31 11.29 9.54
C CYS A 126 -17.77 11.60 9.88
N LYS A 127 -18.34 10.96 10.91
CA LYS A 127 -19.68 11.25 11.38
C LYS A 127 -19.78 12.65 12.00
N GLU A 128 -18.81 13.07 12.80
CA GLU A 128 -18.76 14.45 13.34
C GLU A 128 -18.72 15.51 12.22
N ILE A 129 -17.95 15.26 11.16
CA ILE A 129 -17.93 16.13 9.98
C ILE A 129 -19.30 16.12 9.27
N ALA A 130 -19.94 14.96 9.11
CA ALA A 130 -21.26 14.89 8.49
C ALA A 130 -22.35 15.60 9.32
N GLU A 131 -22.32 15.49 10.65
CA GLU A 131 -23.22 16.24 11.53
C GLU A 131 -23.11 17.76 11.33
N ALA A 132 -21.90 18.24 11.03
CA ALA A 132 -21.64 19.64 10.68
C ALA A 132 -22.20 20.08 9.31
N GLY A 133 -22.71 19.16 8.50
CA GLY A 133 -23.42 19.46 7.25
C GLY A 133 -22.63 19.20 5.96
N TYR A 134 -21.68 18.27 5.97
CA TYR A 134 -20.90 17.90 4.80
C TYR A 134 -21.20 16.45 4.39
N GLU A 135 -21.16 16.16 3.09
CA GLU A 135 -21.21 14.78 2.61
C GLU A 135 -19.86 14.13 2.90
N VAL A 136 -19.81 13.01 3.63
CA VAL A 136 -18.53 12.39 3.97
C VAL A 136 -18.47 10.96 3.47
N VAL A 137 -17.38 10.61 2.79
CA VAL A 137 -17.18 9.28 2.23
C VAL A 137 -15.82 8.73 2.65
N ILE A 138 -15.82 7.66 3.46
CA ILE A 138 -14.61 6.87 3.71
C ILE A 138 -14.49 5.85 2.59
N LEU A 139 -13.36 5.87 1.90
CA LEU A 139 -13.10 4.94 0.82
C LEU A 139 -12.66 3.57 1.36
N LYS A 140 -13.25 2.48 0.84
CA LYS A 140 -12.71 1.13 1.10
C LYS A 140 -11.67 0.80 0.03
N MET A 141 -10.42 0.66 0.46
CA MET A 141 -9.31 0.34 -0.44
C MET A 141 -9.27 -1.16 -0.74
N PRO A 142 -9.00 -1.58 -1.99
CA PRO A 142 -8.78 -2.99 -2.29
C PRO A 142 -7.67 -3.57 -1.41
N LEU A 143 -7.96 -4.65 -0.68
CA LEU A 143 -7.04 -5.28 0.29
C LEU A 143 -6.54 -4.34 1.41
N ASN A 144 -7.22 -3.23 1.68
CA ASN A 144 -6.77 -2.18 2.61
C ASN A 144 -5.41 -1.54 2.24
N ILE A 145 -5.07 -1.54 0.94
CA ILE A 145 -3.85 -0.92 0.40
C ILE A 145 -4.22 0.37 -0.35
N ALA A 146 -3.85 1.53 0.21
CA ALA A 146 -4.28 2.84 -0.29
C ALA A 146 -3.94 3.12 -1.77
N PHE A 147 -2.77 2.70 -2.26
CA PHE A 147 -2.37 2.90 -3.66
C PHE A 147 -3.21 2.11 -4.67
N LEU A 148 -3.88 1.02 -4.26
CA LEU A 148 -4.74 0.24 -5.17
C LEU A 148 -6.09 0.92 -5.42
N GLY A 149 -6.45 1.93 -4.63
CA GLY A 149 -7.73 2.64 -4.72
C GLY A 149 -7.61 4.15 -4.97
N GLU A 150 -6.47 4.63 -5.47
CA GLU A 150 -6.22 6.07 -5.72
C GLU A 150 -7.37 6.72 -6.52
N ASN A 151 -7.89 6.03 -7.53
CA ASN A 151 -8.98 6.52 -8.39
C ASN A 151 -10.40 6.32 -7.83
N GLU A 152 -10.58 5.76 -6.63
CA GLU A 152 -11.92 5.55 -6.06
C GLU A 152 -12.63 6.88 -5.75
N ALA A 153 -11.90 7.91 -5.32
CA ALA A 153 -12.49 9.24 -5.11
C ALA A 153 -13.12 9.82 -6.38
N SER A 154 -12.53 9.58 -7.56
CA SER A 154 -13.12 10.03 -8.83
C SER A 154 -14.46 9.37 -9.14
N LYS A 155 -14.69 8.13 -8.67
CA LYS A 155 -15.99 7.46 -8.83
C LYS A 155 -17.03 8.09 -7.92
N VAL A 156 -16.67 8.35 -6.66
CA VAL A 156 -17.52 9.05 -5.68
C VAL A 156 -17.92 10.43 -6.21
N MET A 157 -16.96 11.26 -6.62
CA MET A 157 -17.23 12.60 -7.18
C MET A 157 -18.15 12.56 -8.40
N LYS A 158 -18.12 11.48 -9.20
CA LYS A 158 -19.01 11.31 -10.34
C LYS A 158 -20.44 10.93 -9.94
N GLU A 159 -20.63 10.22 -8.84
CA GLU A 159 -21.93 9.78 -8.33
C GLU A 159 -22.70 10.91 -7.64
N TYR A 160 -22.00 11.72 -6.85
CA TYR A 160 -22.59 12.78 -6.03
C TYR A 160 -22.60 14.14 -6.75
N LYS A 161 -23.50 14.29 -7.73
CA LYS A 161 -23.60 15.47 -8.60
C LYS A 161 -24.05 16.76 -7.90
N ASN A 162 -24.67 16.66 -6.73
CA ASN A 162 -25.08 17.80 -5.91
C ASN A 162 -23.90 18.48 -5.21
N ILE A 163 -22.75 17.81 -5.10
CA ILE A 163 -21.55 18.35 -4.45
C ILE A 163 -20.75 19.15 -5.48
N THR A 164 -20.61 20.45 -5.23
CA THR A 164 -19.89 21.39 -6.08
C THR A 164 -18.46 21.66 -5.59
N HIS A 165 -18.19 21.41 -4.30
CA HIS A 165 -16.84 21.52 -3.75
C HIS A 165 -16.41 20.23 -3.06
N TRP A 166 -15.21 19.75 -3.40
CA TRP A 166 -14.64 18.55 -2.83
C TRP A 166 -13.32 18.81 -2.14
N VAL A 167 -13.24 18.36 -0.90
CA VAL A 167 -11.97 18.17 -0.20
C VAL A 167 -11.67 16.69 -0.14
N VAL A 168 -10.42 16.34 -0.35
CA VAL A 168 -9.92 14.98 -0.08
C VAL A 168 -8.96 15.02 1.07
N GLY A 169 -8.86 13.94 1.83
CA GLY A 169 -7.88 13.85 2.89
C GLY A 169 -7.61 12.43 3.29
N GLY A 170 -6.64 12.24 4.16
CA GLY A 170 -6.37 10.92 4.66
C GLY A 170 -5.36 10.91 5.79
N HIS A 171 -5.31 9.76 6.45
CA HIS A 171 -4.42 9.49 7.57
C HIS A 171 -3.18 8.72 7.12
N SER A 172 -1.99 9.15 7.55
CA SER A 172 -0.72 8.46 7.30
C SER A 172 -0.54 8.17 5.80
N LEU A 173 -0.37 6.91 5.37
CA LEU A 173 -0.31 6.56 3.94
C LEU A 173 -1.54 7.02 3.14
N GLY A 174 -2.73 7.05 3.74
CA GLY A 174 -3.94 7.56 3.11
C GLY A 174 -3.81 9.04 2.74
N GLY A 175 -3.13 9.85 3.56
CA GLY A 175 -2.84 11.25 3.26
C GLY A 175 -1.89 11.43 2.09
N VAL A 176 -0.88 10.55 1.94
CA VAL A 176 0.02 10.52 0.78
C VAL A 176 -0.79 10.29 -0.50
N VAL A 177 -1.69 9.31 -0.49
CA VAL A 177 -2.55 8.99 -1.65
C VAL A 177 -3.53 10.12 -1.92
N ALA A 178 -4.17 10.68 -0.90
CA ALA A 178 -5.07 11.83 -1.05
C ALA A 178 -4.36 13.03 -1.69
N SER A 179 -3.13 13.33 -1.27
CA SER A 179 -2.32 14.41 -1.83
C SER A 179 -1.95 14.19 -3.31
N SER A 180 -1.63 12.94 -3.67
CA SER A 180 -1.28 12.55 -5.05
C SER A 180 -2.51 12.64 -5.95
N PHE A 181 -3.64 12.10 -5.49
CA PHE A 181 -4.92 12.21 -6.18
C PHE A 181 -5.33 13.68 -6.40
N ALA A 182 -5.22 14.50 -5.35
CA ALA A 182 -5.50 15.93 -5.44
C ALA A 182 -4.59 16.62 -6.45
N ALA A 183 -3.30 16.30 -6.50
CA ALA A 183 -2.37 16.91 -7.43
C ALA A 183 -2.74 16.68 -8.92
N GLU A 184 -3.45 15.60 -9.22
CA GLU A 184 -3.82 15.22 -10.59
C GLU A 184 -5.29 15.47 -10.92
N ASN A 185 -6.08 15.99 -9.98
CA ASN A 185 -7.51 16.19 -10.14
C ASN A 185 -7.93 17.65 -9.90
N ASN A 186 -8.54 18.27 -10.91
CA ASN A 186 -9.00 19.66 -10.84
C ASN A 186 -10.38 19.82 -10.15
N LEU A 187 -11.06 18.73 -9.83
CA LEU A 187 -12.33 18.77 -9.07
C LEU A 187 -12.11 18.87 -7.56
N VAL A 188 -10.86 18.79 -7.10
CA VAL A 188 -10.50 18.88 -5.68
C VAL A 188 -10.13 20.33 -5.37
N ASP A 189 -10.83 20.92 -4.40
CA ASP A 189 -10.59 22.30 -3.96
C ASP A 189 -9.61 22.37 -2.78
N GLY A 190 -9.52 21.29 -1.99
CA GLY A 190 -8.59 21.26 -0.86
C GLY A 190 -8.14 19.88 -0.41
N VAL A 191 -7.08 19.87 0.41
CA VAL A 191 -6.42 18.65 0.91
C VAL A 191 -6.26 18.69 2.44
N VAL A 192 -6.68 17.62 3.11
CA VAL A 192 -6.41 17.39 4.54
C VAL A 192 -5.35 16.30 4.71
N LEU A 193 -4.22 16.63 5.33
CA LEU A 193 -3.17 15.69 5.70
C LEU A 193 -3.23 15.41 7.20
N LEU A 194 -3.65 14.21 7.61
CA LEU A 194 -3.63 13.79 9.01
C LEU A 194 -2.40 12.92 9.26
N SER A 195 -1.47 13.40 10.09
CA SER A 195 -0.18 12.75 10.39
C SER A 195 0.50 12.20 9.14
N SER A 196 0.55 13.06 8.12
CA SER A 196 0.95 12.72 6.76
C SER A 196 1.55 13.93 6.04
N TYR A 197 2.26 13.67 4.96
CA TYR A 197 2.91 14.67 4.12
C TYR A 197 2.96 14.18 2.66
N PRO A 198 2.96 15.08 1.66
CA PRO A 198 3.08 14.67 0.27
C PRO A 198 4.48 14.09 -0.01
N MET A 199 4.56 13.19 -0.99
CA MET A 199 5.85 12.62 -1.47
C MET A 199 6.44 13.37 -2.67
N THR A 200 5.71 14.37 -3.19
CA THR A 200 6.11 15.18 -4.35
C THR A 200 5.74 16.64 -4.13
N ASP A 201 6.36 17.55 -4.87
CA ASP A 201 6.09 18.99 -4.84
C ASP A 201 4.93 19.42 -5.75
N LYS A 202 4.18 18.47 -6.34
CA LYS A 202 3.11 18.77 -7.29
C LYS A 202 2.02 19.67 -6.71
N LEU A 203 1.77 19.62 -5.39
CA LEU A 203 0.80 20.49 -4.72
C LEU A 203 1.31 21.92 -4.54
N LYS A 204 2.62 22.15 -4.47
CA LYS A 204 3.26 23.42 -4.09
C LYS A 204 2.72 24.65 -4.79
N ASN A 205 2.52 24.55 -6.11
CA ASN A 205 2.12 25.68 -6.95
C ASN A 205 0.63 25.62 -7.36
N MET A 206 -0.15 24.75 -6.73
CA MET A 206 -1.59 24.66 -6.99
C MET A 206 -2.35 25.73 -6.21
N THR A 207 -3.55 26.06 -6.67
CA THR A 207 -4.49 26.94 -5.97
C THR A 207 -5.34 26.20 -4.94
N LYS A 208 -5.02 24.93 -4.66
CA LYS A 208 -5.76 24.09 -3.72
C LYS A 208 -5.36 24.47 -2.30
N ASP A 209 -6.36 24.66 -1.44
CA ASP A 209 -6.08 24.90 -0.03
C ASP A 209 -5.60 23.61 0.64
N VAL A 210 -4.68 23.72 1.60
CA VAL A 210 -4.16 22.55 2.33
C VAL A 210 -4.18 22.82 3.83
N VAL A 211 -4.61 21.81 4.59
CA VAL A 211 -4.41 21.75 6.04
C VAL A 211 -3.60 20.51 6.41
N SER A 212 -2.52 20.70 7.16
CA SER A 212 -1.69 19.64 7.73
C SER A 212 -1.90 19.59 9.24
N ILE A 213 -2.36 18.44 9.73
CA ILE A 213 -2.73 18.21 11.13
C ILE A 213 -1.91 17.04 11.66
N TRP A 214 -1.27 17.19 12.82
CA TRP A 214 -0.54 16.10 13.48
C TRP A 214 -0.68 16.16 15.00
N GLY A 215 -0.30 15.11 15.70
CA GLY A 215 -0.25 15.07 17.16
C GLY A 215 1.17 15.26 17.70
N SER A 216 1.34 16.00 18.80
CA SER A 216 2.69 16.25 19.38
C SER A 216 3.33 15.02 20.05
N LYS A 217 2.55 13.94 20.22
CA LYS A 217 3.01 12.61 20.69
C LYS A 217 2.98 11.56 19.59
N ASP A 218 2.81 11.94 18.32
CA ASP A 218 2.86 10.98 17.22
C ASP A 218 4.22 10.26 17.20
N GLY A 219 4.20 8.94 17.38
CA GLY A 219 5.41 8.10 17.36
C GLY A 219 5.71 7.46 16.01
N VAL A 220 4.80 7.58 15.04
CA VAL A 220 4.84 6.86 13.76
C VAL A 220 5.24 7.79 12.62
N VAL A 221 4.74 9.02 12.61
CA VAL A 221 5.09 10.00 11.60
C VAL A 221 6.57 10.38 11.72
N ASN A 222 7.26 10.44 10.59
CA ASN A 222 8.59 11.03 10.57
C ASN A 222 8.45 12.56 10.59
N PHE A 223 8.74 13.17 11.74
CA PHE A 223 8.65 14.62 11.93
C PHE A 223 9.62 15.42 11.06
N GLU A 224 10.82 14.90 10.79
CA GLU A 224 11.79 15.55 9.90
C GLU A 224 11.20 15.64 8.49
N SER A 225 10.67 14.53 7.97
CA SER A 225 9.98 14.51 6.68
C SER A 225 8.74 15.42 6.66
N LEU A 226 7.95 15.44 7.73
CA LEU A 226 6.79 16.32 7.84
C LEU A 226 7.20 17.81 7.77
N ILE A 227 8.25 18.20 8.50
CA ILE A 227 8.79 19.56 8.48
C ILE A 227 9.38 19.90 7.11
N ASP A 228 10.16 19.00 6.52
CA ASP A 228 10.78 19.19 5.22
C ASP A 228 9.75 19.33 4.09
N SER A 229 8.63 18.60 4.18
CA SER A 229 7.55 18.65 3.19
C SER A 229 6.83 19.99 3.10
N LYS A 230 7.04 20.91 4.05
CA LYS A 230 6.50 22.28 3.98
C LYS A 230 6.91 22.99 2.69
N LYS A 231 8.09 22.68 2.16
CA LYS A 231 8.59 23.23 0.89
C LYS A 231 7.85 22.72 -0.35
N ASP A 232 7.09 21.63 -0.20
CA ASP A 232 6.37 20.90 -1.24
C ASP A 232 4.85 21.21 -1.22
N LEU A 233 4.43 22.09 -0.30
CA LEU A 233 3.05 22.49 -0.08
C LEU A 233 2.82 23.97 -0.46
N PRO A 234 1.57 24.37 -0.76
CA PRO A 234 1.23 25.77 -0.99
C PRO A 234 1.64 26.69 0.16
N ASN A 235 2.04 27.92 -0.16
CA ASN A 235 2.47 28.89 0.86
C ASN A 235 1.35 29.27 1.85
N ASN A 236 0.08 29.13 1.45
CA ASN A 236 -1.09 29.37 2.30
C ASN A 236 -1.54 28.13 3.09
N THR A 237 -0.73 27.06 3.15
CA THR A 237 -1.02 25.86 3.94
C THR A 237 -1.23 26.20 5.41
N THR A 238 -2.33 25.70 5.98
CA THR A 238 -2.59 25.79 7.42
C THR A 238 -1.96 24.61 8.14
N TYR A 239 -1.24 24.87 9.23
CA TYR A 239 -0.59 23.84 10.05
C TYR A 239 -1.22 23.79 11.43
N VAL A 240 -1.59 22.60 11.90
CA VAL A 240 -2.27 22.38 13.18
C VAL A 240 -1.59 21.25 13.94
N GLU A 241 -0.96 21.59 15.05
CA GLU A 241 -0.53 20.59 16.04
C GLU A 241 -1.64 20.40 17.08
N ILE A 242 -2.01 19.15 17.33
CA ILE A 242 -2.89 18.78 18.45
C ILE A 242 -2.00 18.36 19.61
N GLU A 243 -1.86 19.23 20.60
CA GLU A 243 -1.02 18.95 21.78
C GLU A 243 -1.53 17.71 22.54
N GLY A 244 -0.64 16.78 22.82
CA GLY A 244 -0.92 15.53 23.52
C GLY A 244 -1.52 14.41 22.65
N ALA A 245 -1.85 14.67 21.38
CA ALA A 245 -2.36 13.66 20.46
C ALA A 245 -1.25 12.73 19.94
N ASN A 246 -1.58 11.47 19.66
CA ASN A 246 -0.69 10.49 19.03
C ASN A 246 -1.13 10.15 17.59
N HIS A 247 -0.45 9.21 16.93
CA HIS A 247 -0.82 8.76 15.58
C HIS A 247 -2.13 7.99 15.55
N SER A 248 -2.35 7.14 16.55
CA SER A 248 -3.36 6.09 16.50
C SER A 248 -4.77 6.65 16.66
N TYR A 249 -4.94 7.65 17.52
CA TYR A 249 -6.25 8.22 17.87
C TYR A 249 -6.81 9.19 16.81
N PHE A 250 -6.21 9.25 15.61
CA PHE A 250 -6.89 9.77 14.42
C PHE A 250 -7.94 8.80 13.86
N GLY A 251 -8.01 7.57 14.36
CA GLY A 251 -9.15 6.67 14.23
C GLY A 251 -9.38 5.93 15.54
N ASP A 252 -10.47 5.17 15.64
CA ASP A 252 -10.72 4.27 16.76
C ASP A 252 -10.38 2.84 16.36
N TYR A 253 -9.13 2.46 16.60
CA TYR A 253 -8.59 1.14 16.28
C TYR A 253 -7.51 0.65 17.27
N GLY A 254 -7.38 1.33 18.41
CA GLY A 254 -6.35 1.06 19.42
C GLY A 254 -4.95 1.54 19.03
N LEU A 255 -3.98 1.28 19.91
CA LEU A 255 -2.61 1.78 19.75
C LEU A 255 -1.85 1.00 18.65
N GLN A 256 -1.35 1.72 17.65
CA GLN A 256 -0.52 1.17 16.59
C GLN A 256 0.88 0.83 17.10
N ASN A 257 1.48 -0.22 16.54
CA ASN A 257 2.85 -0.58 16.86
C ASN A 257 3.81 0.55 16.43
N GLY A 258 4.67 0.98 17.37
CA GLY A 258 5.62 2.07 17.16
C GLY A 258 5.08 3.47 17.46
N ASP A 259 3.78 3.61 17.79
CA ASP A 259 3.23 4.89 18.25
C ASP A 259 3.51 5.11 19.75
N ASN A 260 3.40 6.37 20.20
CA ASN A 260 3.46 6.68 21.63
C ASN A 260 2.05 6.73 22.25
N GLU A 261 1.99 6.64 23.57
CA GLU A 261 0.75 6.91 24.31
C GLU A 261 0.37 8.39 24.19
N ALA A 262 -0.90 8.65 23.88
CA ALA A 262 -1.46 10.00 23.90
C ALA A 262 -1.60 10.51 25.35
N LEU A 263 -1.51 11.83 25.51
CA LEU A 263 -1.80 12.52 26.78
C LEU A 263 -3.28 12.95 26.87
N ILE A 264 -4.01 12.90 25.77
CA ILE A 264 -5.45 13.17 25.70
C ILE A 264 -6.21 11.90 25.35
N SER A 265 -7.50 11.86 25.71
CA SER A 265 -8.35 10.72 25.35
C SER A 265 -8.55 10.63 23.83
N GLU A 266 -8.76 9.42 23.32
CA GLU A 266 -9.10 9.17 21.91
C GLU A 266 -10.30 10.01 21.44
N LYS A 267 -11.37 10.05 22.24
CA LYS A 267 -12.55 10.88 21.98
C LYS A 267 -12.21 12.37 21.90
N GLU A 268 -11.32 12.86 22.76
CA GLU A 268 -10.88 14.26 22.72
C GLU A 268 -10.09 14.55 21.44
N GLN A 269 -9.18 13.66 21.04
CA GLN A 269 -8.40 13.81 19.81
C GLN A 269 -9.29 13.78 18.56
N ILE A 270 -10.23 12.82 18.48
CA ILE A 270 -11.26 12.74 17.43
C ILE A 270 -12.00 14.07 17.31
N ASN A 271 -12.49 14.62 18.42
CA ASN A 271 -13.23 15.88 18.44
C ASN A 271 -12.39 17.08 17.97
N LYS A 272 -11.12 17.18 18.40
CA LYS A 272 -10.22 18.26 17.96
C LYS A 272 -9.88 18.15 16.48
N THR A 273 -9.68 16.93 15.99
CA THR A 273 -9.41 16.66 14.58
C THR A 273 -10.61 17.04 13.73
N ALA A 274 -11.80 16.54 14.06
CA ALA A 274 -13.03 16.87 13.35
C ALA A 274 -13.28 18.38 13.31
N LYS A 275 -13.12 19.08 14.44
CA LYS A 275 -13.26 20.56 14.49
C LYS A 275 -12.28 21.28 13.56
N SER A 276 -11.04 20.80 13.48
CA SER A 276 -10.02 21.39 12.61
C SER A 276 -10.37 21.20 11.13
N ILE A 277 -10.84 20.00 10.76
CA ILE A 277 -11.30 19.70 9.39
C ILE A 277 -12.57 20.50 9.05
N ILE A 278 -13.54 20.58 9.96
CA ILE A 278 -14.76 21.37 9.77
C ILE A 278 -14.44 22.85 9.58
N LYS A 279 -13.47 23.39 10.32
CA LYS A 279 -13.01 24.77 10.13
C LYS A 279 -12.44 24.96 8.73
N PHE A 280 -11.58 24.06 8.29
CA PHE A 280 -11.00 24.08 6.95
C PHE A 280 -12.08 24.00 5.85
N LEU A 281 -13.03 23.06 5.96
CA LEU A 281 -14.14 22.91 5.01
C LEU A 281 -15.04 24.14 4.90
N LYS A 282 -15.16 24.95 5.97
CA LYS A 282 -15.91 26.22 5.94
C LYS A 282 -15.23 27.27 5.06
N GLU A 283 -13.90 27.24 4.98
CA GLU A 283 -13.09 28.23 4.27
C GLU A 283 -12.98 27.94 2.76
N ILE A 284 -13.26 26.71 2.33
CA ILE A 284 -13.31 26.31 0.91
C ILE A 284 -14.47 27.03 0.20
N ASN A 285 -14.21 27.70 -0.93
CA ASN A 285 -15.22 28.46 -1.69
C ASN A 285 -15.25 28.08 -3.17
#